data_AF-A0A950ACJ4-F1
#
_entry.id   AF-A0A950ACJ4-F1
#
_cell.length_a   1.000
_cell.length_b   1.000
_cell.length_c   1.000
_cell.angle_alpha   90.00
_cell.angle_beta   90.00
_cell.angle_gamma   90.00
#
_symmetry.space_group_name_H-M   'P 1'
#
loop_
_entity.id
_entity.type
_entity.pdbx_description
1 polymer ?
#
loop_
_entity_poly.entity_id
_entity_poly.type
_entity_poly.pdbx_seq_one_letter_code
_entity_poly.pdbx_strand_id
1 'polypeptide(L)'
;MKITVYTVACDDDYGTRAMVFTNERAAVNALLDELAVDVTFVGNERQELIDEYFDPDGDFYEAIAPYKSDMDTYSIDEHTLEIDVEEVNRSSDLTSRGAAK
;
A
#
# COMPACT_ATOMS: atom_id res chain seq x y z
N MET A 1 12.45 -14.93 -8.86
CA MET A 1 10.99 -14.64 -8.91
C MET A 1 10.82 -13.14 -9.08
N LYS A 2 9.91 -12.69 -9.95
CA LYS A 2 9.56 -11.27 -10.04
C LYS A 2 8.31 -11.00 -9.21
N ILE A 3 8.32 -9.94 -8.42
CA ILE A 3 7.13 -9.44 -7.75
C ILE A 3 6.92 -7.97 -8.11
N THR A 4 5.68 -7.60 -8.35
CA THR A 4 5.29 -6.19 -8.43
C THR A 4 4.83 -5.75 -7.06
N VAL A 5 5.34 -4.60 -6.62
CA VAL A 5 4.93 -3.94 -5.39
C VAL A 5 4.57 -2.50 -5.69
N TYR A 6 3.65 -1.96 -4.91
CA TYR A 6 3.20 -0.58 -4.95
C TYR A 6 3.62 0.07 -3.66
N THR A 7 4.35 1.18 -3.76
CA THR A 7 4.74 1.98 -2.60
C THR A 7 3.79 3.15 -2.48
N VAL A 8 3.23 3.33 -1.28
CA VAL A 8 2.51 4.55 -0.90
C VAL A 8 3.41 5.32 0.04
N ALA A 9 3.73 6.56 -0.32
CA ALA A 9 4.42 7.49 0.56
C ALA A 9 3.48 8.65 0.89
N CYS A 10 3.40 9.01 2.15
CA CYS A 10 2.60 10.12 2.66
C CYS A 10 3.46 10.91 3.65
N ASP A 11 3.47 12.23 3.55
CA ASP A 11 4.15 13.10 4.50
C ASP A 11 3.13 14.01 5.17
N ASP A 12 3.15 14.03 6.51
CA ASP A 12 2.33 14.90 7.36
C ASP A 12 3.25 15.71 8.31
N ASP A 13 2.65 16.60 9.11
CA ASP A 13 3.37 17.43 10.10
C ASP A 13 4.14 16.60 11.17
N TYR A 14 3.87 15.30 11.29
CA TYR A 14 4.47 14.38 12.24
C TYR A 14 5.51 13.44 11.61
N GLY A 15 5.62 13.45 10.28
CA GLY A 15 6.68 12.82 9.49
C GLY A 15 6.18 11.91 8.37
N THR A 16 7.14 11.24 7.72
CA THR A 16 6.85 10.43 6.54
C THR A 16 6.43 8.99 6.90
N ARG A 17 5.30 8.55 6.34
CA ARG A 17 4.84 7.16 6.36
C ARG A 17 5.06 6.53 4.99
N ALA A 18 5.61 5.32 4.98
CA ALA A 18 5.81 4.54 3.77
C ALA A 18 5.22 3.14 3.93
N MET A 19 4.38 2.73 2.98
CA MET A 19 3.68 1.45 2.97
C MET A 19 3.96 0.71 1.67
N VAL A 20 4.07 -0.61 1.74
CA VAL A 20 4.38 -1.46 0.57
C VAL A 20 3.28 -2.51 0.42
N PHE A 21 2.67 -2.57 -0.76
CA PHE A 21 1.58 -3.48 -1.09
C PHE A 21 1.95 -4.33 -2.30
N THR A 22 1.48 -5.58 -2.35
CA THR A 22 1.57 -6.43 -3.55
C THR A 22 0.34 -6.30 -4.45
N ASN A 23 -0.58 -5.39 -4.11
CA ASN A 23 -1.84 -5.16 -4.80
C ASN A 23 -2.08 -3.65 -4.92
N GLU A 24 -2.26 -3.17 -6.14
CA GLU A 24 -2.45 -1.75 -6.43
C GLU A 24 -3.68 -1.17 -5.74
N ARG A 25 -4.81 -1.88 -5.82
CA ARG A 25 -6.06 -1.43 -5.20
C ARG A 25 -5.92 -1.30 -3.68
N ALA A 26 -5.11 -2.14 -3.04
CA ALA A 26 -4.80 -2.01 -1.62
C ALA A 26 -3.97 -0.75 -1.33
N ALA A 27 -3.00 -0.42 -2.19
CA ALA A 27 -2.21 0.80 -2.09
C ALA A 27 -3.10 2.05 -2.21
N VAL A 28 -3.98 2.11 -3.21
CA VAL A 28 -4.93 3.22 -3.38
C VAL A 28 -5.83 3.38 -2.15
N ASN A 29 -6.37 2.26 -1.63
CA ASN A 29 -7.20 2.31 -0.43
C ASN A 29 -6.42 2.83 0.79
N ALA A 30 -5.15 2.44 0.94
CA ALA A 30 -4.32 2.92 2.04
C ALA A 30 -4.05 4.42 1.94
N LEU A 31 -3.78 4.95 0.74
CA LEU A 31 -3.65 6.39 0.56
C LEU A 31 -4.95 7.14 0.92
N LEU A 32 -6.09 6.62 0.47
CA LEU A 32 -7.40 7.21 0.83
C LEU A 32 -7.68 7.12 2.34
N ASP A 33 -7.21 6.08 3.03
CA ASP A 33 -7.32 5.97 4.49
C ASP A 33 -6.49 7.04 5.21
N GLU A 34 -5.29 7.37 4.71
CA GLU A 34 -4.48 8.48 5.24
C GLU A 34 -5.18 9.83 5.02
N LEU A 35 -5.80 10.05 3.85
CA LEU A 35 -6.59 11.26 3.57
C LEU A 35 -7.86 11.36 4.43
N ALA A 36 -8.45 10.21 4.81
CA ALA A 36 -9.69 10.17 5.58
C ALA A 36 -9.51 10.46 7.09
N VAL A 37 -8.26 10.63 7.55
CA VAL A 37 -7.98 10.94 8.97
C VAL A 37 -8.70 12.24 9.37
N ASP A 38 -8.72 13.23 8.48
CA ASP A 38 -9.30 14.56 8.74
C ASP A 38 -10.55 14.85 7.91
N VAL A 39 -10.93 13.95 6.98
CA VAL A 39 -12.11 14.10 6.12
C VAL A 39 -12.92 12.82 6.07
N THR A 40 -14.24 12.92 6.18
CA THR A 40 -15.14 11.77 6.02
C THR A 40 -15.61 11.66 4.57
N PHE A 41 -15.30 10.57 3.88
CA PHE A 41 -15.94 10.24 2.60
C PHE A 41 -17.43 9.93 2.82
N VAL A 42 -18.30 10.54 2.03
CA VAL A 42 -19.76 10.35 2.13
C VAL A 42 -20.29 9.58 0.92
N GLY A 43 -21.21 8.64 1.17
CA GLY A 43 -21.84 7.88 0.09
C GLY A 43 -20.83 7.05 -0.70
N ASN A 44 -20.70 7.33 -2.00
CA ASN A 44 -19.84 6.58 -2.92
C ASN A 44 -18.54 7.31 -3.28
N GLU A 45 -18.24 8.47 -2.69
CA GLU A 45 -17.07 9.29 -3.02
C GLU A 45 -15.77 8.48 -3.06
N ARG A 46 -15.56 7.60 -2.06
CA ARG A 46 -14.39 6.73 -2.04
C ARG A 46 -14.30 5.82 -3.26
N GLN A 47 -15.43 5.25 -3.68
CA GLN A 47 -15.45 4.37 -4.85
C GLN A 47 -15.22 5.17 -6.14
N GLU A 48 -15.78 6.37 -6.24
CA GLU A 48 -15.55 7.29 -7.35
C GLU A 48 -14.07 7.66 -7.48
N LEU A 49 -13.39 7.96 -6.36
CA LEU A 49 -11.94 8.22 -6.36
C LEU A 49 -11.11 6.99 -6.75
N ILE A 50 -11.53 5.79 -6.32
CA ILE A 50 -10.87 4.55 -6.76
C ILE A 50 -11.06 4.36 -8.26
N ASP A 51 -12.27 4.58 -8.77
CA ASP A 51 -12.57 4.42 -10.19
C ASP A 51 -11.79 5.44 -11.02
N GLU A 52 -11.66 6.69 -10.55
CA GLU A 52 -10.83 7.74 -11.13
C GLU A 52 -9.35 7.33 -11.22
N TYR A 53 -8.81 6.67 -10.19
CA TYR A 53 -7.42 6.17 -10.22
C TYR A 53 -7.18 5.13 -11.33
N PHE A 54 -8.15 4.25 -11.57
CA PHE A 54 -8.04 3.20 -12.59
C PHE A 54 -8.53 3.65 -13.97
N ASP A 55 -9.07 4.85 -14.10
CA ASP A 55 -9.41 5.45 -15.37
C ASP A 55 -8.14 5.98 -16.04
N PRO A 56 -7.76 5.50 -17.24
CA PRO A 56 -6.60 6.02 -17.96
C PRO A 56 -6.71 7.50 -18.35
N ASP A 57 -7.93 8.04 -18.41
CA ASP A 57 -8.21 9.45 -18.66
C ASP A 57 -8.48 10.24 -17.36
N GLY A 58 -8.46 9.56 -16.21
CA GLY A 58 -8.72 10.16 -14.91
C GLY A 58 -7.54 10.99 -14.38
N ASP A 59 -7.86 12.03 -13.61
CA ASP A 59 -6.86 12.78 -12.82
C ASP A 59 -7.12 12.56 -11.34
N PHE A 60 -6.72 11.38 -10.87
CA PHE A 60 -6.87 11.00 -9.48
C PHE A 60 -6.26 12.01 -8.50
N TYR A 61 -5.08 12.55 -8.83
CA TYR A 61 -4.37 13.48 -7.95
C TYR A 61 -5.11 14.81 -7.84
N GLU A 62 -5.72 15.28 -8.92
CA GLU A 62 -6.66 16.41 -8.87
C GLU A 62 -7.91 16.07 -8.05
N ALA A 63 -8.49 14.88 -8.25
CA ALA A 63 -9.72 14.46 -7.57
C ALA A 63 -9.56 14.32 -6.05
N ILE A 64 -8.39 13.92 -5.56
CA ILE A 64 -8.10 13.83 -4.11
C ILE A 64 -7.61 15.14 -3.48
N ALA A 65 -7.31 16.17 -4.29
CA ALA A 65 -6.84 17.47 -3.78
C ALA A 65 -7.74 18.12 -2.69
N PRO A 66 -9.09 18.02 -2.75
CA PRO A 66 -9.96 18.54 -1.70
C PRO A 66 -9.79 17.85 -0.34
N TYR A 67 -9.24 16.63 -0.30
CA TYR A 67 -9.07 15.82 0.90
C TYR A 67 -7.68 15.98 1.54
N LYS A 68 -6.81 16.81 0.96
CA LYS A 68 -5.38 16.92 1.29
C LYS A 68 -5.05 17.67 2.59
N SER A 69 -6.01 18.24 3.32
CA SER A 69 -5.81 19.29 4.35
C SER A 69 -4.47 19.28 5.11
N ASP A 70 -4.03 18.11 5.60
CA ASP A 70 -2.87 17.98 6.50
C ASP A 70 -1.72 17.12 5.90
N MET A 71 -1.86 16.66 4.65
CA MET A 71 -0.81 15.92 3.94
C MET A 71 -0.04 16.86 3.02
N ASP A 72 1.27 16.99 3.23
CA ASP A 72 2.13 17.84 2.39
C ASP A 72 2.42 17.20 1.05
N THR A 73 2.74 15.90 1.07
CA THR A 73 3.08 15.13 -0.13
C THR A 73 2.51 13.72 -0.07
N TYR A 74 2.16 13.19 -1.24
CA TYR A 74 1.79 11.79 -1.39
C TYR A 74 2.10 11.26 -2.77
N SER A 75 2.41 9.97 -2.86
CA SER A 75 2.57 9.26 -4.13
C SER A 75 2.15 7.80 -4.01
N ILE A 76 1.74 7.23 -5.15
CA ILE A 76 1.67 5.79 -5.38
C ILE A 76 2.59 5.49 -6.54
N ASP A 77 3.57 4.60 -6.31
CA ASP A 77 4.55 4.21 -7.33
C ASP A 77 4.61 2.69 -7.48
N GLU A 78 4.63 2.21 -8.72
CA GLU A 78 4.81 0.79 -9.06
C GLU A 78 6.30 0.45 -9.18
N HIS A 79 6.71 -0.66 -8.54
CA HIS A 79 8.06 -1.20 -8.63
C HIS A 79 8.03 -2.69 -8.95
N THR A 80 8.95 -3.14 -9.80
CA THR A 80 9.20 -4.57 -10.02
C THR A 80 10.49 -4.98 -9.31
N LEU A 81 10.38 -5.92 -8.36
CA LEU A 81 11.50 -6.47 -7.62
C LEU A 81 11.84 -7.86 -8.13
N GLU A 82 13.13 -8.11 -8.39
CA GLU A 82 13.65 -9.44 -8.66
C GLU A 82 14.16 -10.06 -7.35
N ILE A 83 13.52 -11.15 -6.92
CA ILE A 83 13.87 -11.90 -5.71
C ILE A 83 14.46 -13.23 -6.12
N ASP A 84 15.73 -13.45 -5.78
CA ASP A 84 16.33 -14.77 -5.85
C ASP A 84 15.85 -15.60 -4.66
N VAL A 85 14.94 -16.54 -4.96
CA VAL A 85 14.43 -17.47 -3.96
C VAL A 85 15.36 -18.68 -3.98
N GLU A 86 16.36 -18.69 -3.09
CA GLU A 86 17.07 -19.93 -2.80
C GLU A 86 16.11 -20.93 -2.14
N GLU A 87 16.30 -22.21 -2.41
CA GLU A 87 15.46 -23.28 -1.89
C GLU A 87 15.41 -23.19 -0.35
N VAL A 88 14.23 -22.86 0.20
CA VAL A 88 14.05 -22.78 1.65
C VAL A 88 14.16 -24.19 2.20
N ASN A 89 15.36 -24.56 2.66
CA ASN A 89 15.60 -25.79 3.40
C ASN A 89 14.91 -25.66 4.76
N ARG A 90 13.61 -26.00 4.81
CA ARG A 90 12.89 -26.18 6.06
C ARG A 90 13.50 -27.40 6.75
N SER A 91 14.51 -27.19 7.58
CA SER A 91 15.01 -28.23 8.49
C SER A 91 13.81 -28.77 9.27
N SER A 92 13.52 -30.05 9.07
CA SER A 92 12.49 -30.80 9.77
C SER A 92 12.92 -31.23 11.18
N ASP A 93 13.96 -30.60 11.76
CA ASP A 93 14.57 -31.00 13.05
C ASP A 93 13.80 -30.57 14.31
N LEU A 94 12.46 -30.45 14.23
CA LEU A 94 11.62 -30.24 15.41
C LEU A 94 11.11 -31.55 16.04
N THR A 95 11.53 -32.72 15.58
CA THR A 95 11.05 -34.02 16.11
C THR A 95 12.00 -34.77 17.06
N SER A 96 13.18 -34.23 17.44
CA SER A 96 14.14 -34.99 18.26
C SER A 96 14.39 -34.50 19.69
N ARG A 97 13.83 -33.36 20.13
CA ARG A 97 13.93 -32.91 21.55
C ARG A 97 12.71 -33.32 22.38
N GLY A 98 12.53 -34.63 22.59
CA GLY A 98 11.47 -35.13 23.47
C GLY A 98 11.55 -36.60 23.90
N ALA A 99 12.61 -37.33 23.55
CA ALA A 99 12.77 -38.73 23.93
C ALA A 99 14.18 -39.00 24.47
N ALA A 100 14.47 -38.45 25.64
CA ALA A 100 15.61 -38.91 26.44
C ALA A 100 15.24 -38.91 27.94
N LYS A 101 14.75 -40.08 28.35
CA LYS A 101 14.77 -40.73 29.68
C LYS A 101 14.21 -39.98 30.89
#